data_AF-A0A5N9BT66-F1
#
_entry.id   AF-A0A5N9BT66-F1
#
_cell.length_a   1.000
_cell.length_b   1.000
_cell.length_c   1.000
_cell.angle_alpha   90.00
_cell.angle_beta   90.00
_cell.angle_gamma   90.00
#
_symmetry.space_group_name_H-M   'P 1'
#
loop_
_entity.id
_entity.type
_entity.pdbx_description
1 polymer ?
#
loop_
_entity_poly.entity_id
_entity_poly.type
_entity_poly.pdbx_seq_one_letter_code
_entity_poly.pdbx_strand_id
1 'polypeptide(L)'
;MISNTAVFIAHLNTLFATSVHPEYLPMAGPKNAAKDPNPSYQKAKNAALRLLTYRSRSEKEVERRLKGKYTEDVIDRTLSDLRRQGLLNDAEFAREWREQREKFRPRGPAVITQELQKLGVDREVIREALSDFDSSANAYKAGSKYAAKLPVQDAALFRRRLGAFLHRRGFQGDVLGHTVERILRELLDSLHGGVDRDEQYDQAEEPHRWDRRQGNDECAYHRSGSDVS
;
A
#
# COMPACT_ATOMS: atom_id res chain seq x y z
N MET A 1 -14.63 18.34 -18.91
CA MET A 1 -15.02 17.13 -18.18
C MET A 1 -14.59 17.28 -16.74
N ILE A 2 -15.51 17.78 -15.89
CA ILE A 2 -15.31 17.95 -14.45
C ILE A 2 -16.38 17.10 -13.78
N SER A 3 -15.97 16.22 -12.87
CA SER A 3 -16.76 15.49 -11.85
C SER A 3 -15.94 14.26 -11.43
N ASN A 4 -15.87 13.79 -10.19
CA ASN A 4 -16.45 14.19 -8.92
C ASN A 4 -15.67 13.42 -7.85
N THR A 5 -15.25 14.06 -6.76
CA THR A 5 -14.63 13.37 -5.61
C THR A 5 -15.46 13.67 -4.37
N ALA A 6 -16.31 12.73 -3.99
CA ALA A 6 -16.82 12.52 -2.64
C ALA A 6 -17.72 11.28 -2.68
N VAL A 7 -17.64 10.44 -1.64
CA VAL A 7 -18.74 9.72 -0.96
C VAL A 7 -18.18 8.44 -0.32
N PHE A 8 -18.10 8.48 1.01
CA PHE A 8 -18.04 7.40 2.00
C PHE A 8 -18.39 8.18 3.28
N ILE A 9 -19.41 7.93 4.11
CA ILE A 9 -20.10 6.74 4.62
C ILE A 9 -21.44 7.23 5.22
N ALA A 10 -22.51 6.44 5.15
CA ALA A 10 -23.37 6.10 6.31
C ALA A 10 -24.60 5.31 5.86
N HIS A 11 -24.69 4.07 6.32
CA HIS A 11 -25.89 3.25 6.25
C HIS A 11 -26.80 3.54 7.45
N LEU A 12 -28.09 3.60 7.16
CA LEU A 12 -29.24 3.11 7.93
C LEU A 12 -29.44 3.60 9.38
N ASN A 13 -30.53 4.31 9.60
CA ASN A 13 -31.40 3.96 10.72
C ASN A 13 -32.88 4.17 10.41
N THR A 14 -33.66 3.19 10.84
CA THR A 14 -35.06 2.91 10.50
C THR A 14 -36.04 3.79 11.27
N LEU A 15 -37.09 4.17 10.54
CA LEU A 15 -38.43 4.68 10.92
C LEU A 15 -38.83 4.63 12.40
N PHE A 16 -39.21 5.80 12.96
CA PHE A 16 -40.43 5.96 13.75
C PHE A 16 -40.85 7.44 13.72
N ALA A 17 -42.04 7.70 13.20
CA ALA A 17 -42.68 9.00 13.17
C ALA A 17 -43.76 9.07 14.26
N THR A 18 -43.74 10.10 15.10
CA THR A 18 -44.89 10.64 15.86
C THR A 18 -44.55 12.04 16.39
N SER A 19 -45.05 13.05 15.66
CA SER A 19 -45.84 14.20 16.10
C SER A 19 -45.56 14.95 17.44
N VAL A 20 -45.59 16.30 17.32
CA VAL A 20 -45.87 17.37 18.33
C VAL A 20 -44.73 17.64 19.34
N HIS A 21 -44.15 18.83 19.56
CA HIS A 21 -44.67 20.22 19.62
C HIS A 21 -43.65 21.29 19.17
N PRO A 22 -44.10 22.44 18.66
CA PRO A 22 -43.28 23.64 18.53
C PRO A 22 -43.51 24.55 19.75
N GLU A 23 -42.54 24.67 20.66
CA GLU A 23 -42.34 25.87 21.48
C GLU A 23 -41.04 25.78 22.30
N TYR A 24 -40.23 26.84 22.19
CA TYR A 24 -39.17 27.30 23.11
C TYR A 24 -38.06 26.34 23.57
N LEU A 25 -36.89 26.48 22.93
CA LEU A 25 -35.63 26.59 23.67
C LEU A 25 -34.81 27.78 23.13
N PRO A 26 -34.58 28.84 23.91
CA PRO A 26 -33.57 29.82 23.57
C PRO A 26 -32.20 29.16 23.77
N MET A 27 -31.61 28.63 22.70
CA MET A 27 -30.22 28.17 22.69
C MET A 27 -29.25 29.36 22.65
N ALA A 28 -29.39 30.27 23.62
CA ALA A 28 -28.29 31.10 24.03
C ALA A 28 -27.33 30.21 24.83
N GLY A 29 -26.49 29.45 24.12
CA GLY A 29 -25.31 28.82 24.72
C GLY A 29 -24.54 29.87 25.54
N PRO A 30 -23.89 29.49 26.64
CA PRO A 30 -23.31 30.45 27.58
C PRO A 30 -22.38 31.40 26.81
N LYS A 31 -22.78 32.67 26.70
CA LYS A 31 -22.04 33.76 26.03
C LYS A 31 -20.74 34.15 26.76
N ASN A 32 -20.27 33.31 27.68
CA ASN A 32 -19.08 33.53 28.48
C ASN A 32 -18.24 32.24 28.50
N ALA A 33 -17.79 31.77 27.34
CA ALA A 33 -16.52 31.05 27.31
C ALA A 33 -15.48 32.07 27.80
N ALA A 34 -15.06 31.94 29.06
CA ALA A 34 -14.13 32.86 29.71
C ALA A 34 -12.98 33.20 28.76
N LYS A 35 -12.98 34.44 28.27
CA LYS A 35 -11.94 34.94 27.38
C LYS A 35 -10.65 34.93 28.18
N ASP A 36 -9.83 33.91 27.95
CA ASP A 36 -8.51 33.80 28.57
C ASP A 36 -7.80 35.15 28.43
N PRO A 37 -7.35 35.77 29.54
CA PRO A 37 -6.86 37.14 29.53
C PRO A 37 -5.60 37.30 28.68
N ASN A 38 -4.97 36.21 28.25
CA ASN A 38 -3.80 36.25 27.36
C ASN A 38 -4.22 36.22 25.87
N PRO A 39 -4.17 37.36 25.15
CA PRO A 39 -4.56 37.41 23.74
C PRO A 39 -3.59 36.64 22.83
N SER A 40 -2.35 36.42 23.27
CA SER A 40 -1.33 35.67 22.54
C SER A 40 -1.69 34.18 22.47
N TYR A 41 -2.08 33.60 23.61
CA TYR A 41 -2.54 32.21 23.69
C TYR A 41 -3.77 31.95 22.81
N GLN A 42 -4.78 32.82 22.86
CA GLN A 42 -5.97 32.66 22.01
C GLN A 42 -5.64 32.72 20.51
N LYS A 43 -4.71 33.61 20.12
CA LYS A 43 -4.24 33.69 18.73
C LYS A 43 -3.47 32.43 18.31
N ALA A 44 -2.60 31.90 19.18
CA ALA A 44 -1.86 30.66 18.94
C ALA A 44 -2.79 29.46 18.79
N LYS A 45 -3.74 29.29 19.72
CA LYS A 45 -4.78 28.24 19.66
C LYS A 45 -5.58 28.32 18.37
N ASN A 46 -6.07 29.50 17.99
CA ASN A 46 -6.79 29.68 16.73
C ASN A 46 -5.92 29.36 15.50
N ALA A 47 -4.62 29.67 15.54
CA ALA A 47 -3.70 29.29 14.46
C ALA A 47 -3.50 27.78 14.35
N ALA A 48 -3.38 27.08 15.48
CA ALA A 48 -3.27 25.63 15.54
C ALA A 48 -4.56 24.94 15.07
N LEU A 49 -5.73 25.38 15.56
CA LEU A 49 -7.03 24.82 15.16
C LEU A 49 -7.27 24.94 13.65
N ARG A 50 -6.95 26.09 13.04
CA ARG A 50 -7.03 26.25 11.57
C ARG A 50 -6.15 25.26 10.81
N LEU A 51 -4.98 24.90 11.36
CA LEU A 51 -4.11 23.91 10.73
C LEU A 51 -4.71 22.50 10.80
N LEU A 52 -5.35 22.17 11.93
CA LEU A 52 -5.98 20.89 12.21
C LEU A 52 -7.28 20.68 11.41
N THR A 53 -8.02 21.75 11.07
CA THR A 53 -9.24 21.65 10.26
C THR A 53 -9.00 21.07 8.86
N TYR A 54 -7.81 21.26 8.29
CA TYR A 54 -7.52 20.78 6.93
C TYR A 54 -7.19 19.28 6.88
N ARG A 55 -6.44 18.79 7.87
CA ARG A 55 -6.09 17.37 8.08
C ARG A 55 -5.51 17.19 9.49
N SER A 56 -5.45 15.94 9.95
CA SER A 56 -4.66 15.57 11.13
C SER A 56 -3.19 15.99 10.98
N ARG A 57 -2.56 16.39 12.09
CA ARG A 57 -1.19 16.90 12.17
C ARG A 57 -0.48 16.26 13.34
N SER A 58 0.84 16.10 13.22
CA SER A 58 1.67 15.80 14.39
C SER A 58 1.79 17.02 15.31
N GLU A 59 2.13 16.77 16.57
CA GLU A 59 2.44 17.82 17.53
C GLU A 59 3.58 18.72 17.02
N LYS A 60 4.62 18.11 16.43
CA LYS A 60 5.78 18.85 15.87
C LYS A 60 5.39 19.77 14.71
N GLU A 61 4.44 19.37 13.87
CA GLU A 61 3.93 20.23 12.80
C GLU A 61 3.24 21.48 13.38
N VAL A 62 2.44 21.31 14.44
CA VAL A 62 1.78 22.42 15.12
C VAL A 62 2.79 23.32 15.82
N GLU A 63 3.72 22.76 16.57
CA GLU A 63 4.82 23.49 17.22
C GLU A 63 5.59 24.34 16.20
N ARG A 64 6.02 23.74 15.09
CA ARG A 64 6.74 24.43 14.00
C ARG A 64 5.91 25.57 13.40
N ARG A 65 4.59 25.41 13.32
CA ARG A 65 3.68 26.44 12.81
C ARG A 65 3.56 27.66 13.73
N LEU A 66 3.74 27.46 15.04
CA LEU A 66 3.64 28.49 16.06
C LEU A 66 5.01 29.13 16.37
N LYS A 67 6.11 28.39 16.20
CA LYS A 67 7.48 28.90 16.40
C LYS A 67 7.76 30.15 15.57
N GLY A 68 8.49 31.09 16.19
CA GLY A 68 8.81 32.40 15.64
C GLY A 68 7.67 33.43 15.67
N LYS A 69 6.47 33.05 16.12
CA LYS A 69 5.30 33.96 16.23
C LYS A 69 4.80 34.13 17.67
N TYR A 70 5.12 33.18 18.54
CA TYR A 70 4.67 33.12 19.93
C TYR A 70 5.85 32.69 20.83
N THR A 71 5.77 32.99 22.13
CA THR A 71 6.75 32.55 23.12
C THR A 71 6.60 31.06 23.41
N GLU A 72 7.67 30.42 23.90
CA GLU A 72 7.66 28.97 24.17
C GLU A 72 6.55 28.59 25.18
N ASP A 73 6.37 29.36 26.26
CA ASP A 73 5.30 29.11 27.24
C ASP A 73 3.89 29.10 26.62
N VAL A 74 3.64 29.97 25.64
CA VAL A 74 2.36 30.03 24.93
C VAL A 74 2.19 28.83 24.01
N ILE A 75 3.27 28.40 23.36
CA ILE A 75 3.28 27.21 22.50
C ILE A 75 3.00 25.96 23.34
N ASP A 76 3.75 25.77 24.43
CA ASP A 76 3.63 24.62 25.32
C ASP A 76 2.24 24.52 25.94
N ARG A 77 1.70 25.66 26.39
CA ARG A 77 0.31 25.75 26.87
C ARG A 77 -0.69 25.36 25.79
N THR A 78 -0.50 25.86 24.56
CA THR A 78 -1.38 25.54 23.42
C THR A 78 -1.35 24.06 23.08
N LEU A 79 -0.16 23.46 22.96
CA LEU A 79 0.02 22.04 22.67
C LEU A 79 -0.59 21.17 23.77
N SER A 80 -0.32 21.50 25.03
CA SER A 80 -0.86 20.76 26.19
C SER A 80 -2.38 20.78 26.23
N ASP A 81 -2.99 21.93 25.93
CA ASP A 81 -4.45 22.06 25.89
C ASP A 81 -5.08 21.29 24.74
N LEU A 82 -4.45 21.30 23.56
CA LEU A 82 -4.93 20.54 22.39
C LEU A 82 -4.79 19.02 22.62
N ARG A 83 -3.70 18.58 23.24
CA ARG A 83 -3.49 17.18 23.64
C ARG A 83 -4.55 16.73 24.65
N ARG A 84 -4.82 17.54 25.69
CA ARG A 84 -5.87 17.24 26.69
C ARG A 84 -7.26 17.13 26.07
N GLN A 85 -7.53 17.88 25.00
CA GLN A 85 -8.80 17.80 24.25
C GLN A 85 -8.83 16.65 23.23
N GLY A 86 -7.76 15.86 23.10
CA GLY A 86 -7.65 14.78 22.10
C GLY A 86 -7.50 15.29 20.66
N LEU A 87 -7.26 16.58 20.45
CA LEU A 87 -7.10 17.17 19.11
C LEU A 87 -5.68 16.98 18.54
N LEU A 88 -4.73 16.65 19.42
CA LEU A 88 -3.37 16.25 19.07
C LEU A 88 -3.08 14.90 19.70
N ASN A 89 -2.71 13.94 18.85
CA ASN A 89 -2.39 12.58 19.23
C ASN A 89 -1.46 11.98 18.17
N ASP A 90 -0.16 11.96 18.47
CA ASP A 90 0.84 11.46 17.52
C ASP A 90 0.69 9.96 17.22
N ALA A 91 0.15 9.17 18.15
CA ALA A 91 -0.09 7.74 17.94
C ALA A 91 -1.24 7.48 16.96
N GLU A 92 -2.33 8.23 17.09
CA GLU A 92 -3.44 8.18 16.14
C GLU A 92 -3.01 8.72 14.77
N PHE A 93 -2.31 9.85 14.76
CA PHE A 93 -1.74 10.42 13.54
C PHE A 93 -0.83 9.43 12.80
N ALA A 94 0.04 8.71 13.51
CA ALA A 94 0.94 7.72 12.91
C ALA A 94 0.18 6.53 12.30
N ARG A 95 -0.86 6.04 12.97
CA ARG A 95 -1.74 4.98 12.44
C ARG A 95 -2.47 5.43 11.18
N GLU A 96 -3.13 6.58 11.23
CA GLU A 96 -3.80 7.15 10.05
C GLU A 96 -2.83 7.35 8.87
N TRP A 97 -1.61 7.80 9.16
CA TRP A 97 -0.60 8.01 8.14
C TRP A 97 -0.19 6.71 7.45
N ARG A 98 0.02 5.64 8.24
CA ARG A 98 0.27 4.29 7.73
C ARG A 98 -0.90 3.82 6.86
N GLU A 99 -2.12 3.87 7.36
CA GLU A 99 -3.32 3.39 6.64
C GLU A 99 -3.49 4.08 5.28
N GLN A 100 -3.27 5.39 5.22
CA GLN A 100 -3.31 6.15 3.97
C GLN A 100 -2.26 5.65 2.96
N ARG A 101 -1.06 5.26 3.43
CA ARG A 101 0.00 4.70 2.58
C ARG A 101 -0.35 3.31 2.10
N GLU A 102 -0.97 2.48 2.92
CA GLU A 102 -1.44 1.16 2.51
C GLU A 102 -2.56 1.24 1.46
N LYS A 103 -3.48 2.19 1.60
CA LYS A 103 -4.67 2.28 0.75
C LYS A 103 -4.41 2.88 -0.63
N PHE A 104 -3.72 4.03 -0.70
CA PHE A 104 -3.68 4.83 -1.94
C PHE A 104 -2.38 4.68 -2.72
N ARG A 105 -1.24 4.60 -2.02
CA ARG A 105 0.08 4.48 -2.65
C ARG A 105 0.97 3.59 -1.79
N PRO A 106 0.79 2.25 -1.86
CA PRO A 106 1.52 1.28 -1.03
C PRO A 106 3.01 1.59 -0.91
N ARG A 107 3.46 1.77 0.33
CA ARG A 107 4.85 1.99 0.76
C ARG A 107 5.26 0.97 1.79
N GLY A 108 6.53 0.62 1.80
CA GLY A 108 7.12 -0.23 2.83
C GLY A 108 7.43 0.52 4.12
N PRO A 109 7.71 -0.22 5.19
CA PRO A 109 7.84 0.32 6.55
C PRO A 109 9.00 1.32 6.66
N ALA A 110 10.07 1.15 5.87
CA ALA A 110 11.20 2.06 5.86
C ALA A 110 10.84 3.47 5.38
N VAL A 111 10.02 3.57 4.32
CA VAL A 111 9.57 4.88 3.81
C VAL A 111 8.56 5.51 4.76
N ILE A 112 7.63 4.73 5.31
CA ILE A 112 6.65 5.23 6.28
C ILE A 112 7.36 5.78 7.53
N THR A 113 8.35 5.04 8.04
CA THR A 113 9.20 5.47 9.16
C THR A 113 9.87 6.82 8.87
N GLN A 114 10.53 6.95 7.71
CA GLN A 114 11.21 8.19 7.33
C GLN A 114 10.24 9.37 7.18
N GLU A 115 9.05 9.14 6.64
CA GLU A 115 8.02 10.18 6.51
C GLU A 115 7.57 10.66 7.89
N LEU A 116 7.23 9.74 8.80
CA LEU A 116 6.79 10.06 10.16
C LEU A 116 7.89 10.77 10.97
N GLN A 117 9.15 10.35 10.83
CA GLN A 117 10.30 11.04 11.44
C GLN A 117 10.44 12.48 10.94
N LYS A 118 10.28 12.73 9.64
CA LYS A 118 10.30 14.10 9.07
C LYS A 118 9.14 14.96 9.59
N LEU A 119 8.01 14.32 9.88
CA LEU A 119 6.86 14.94 10.53
C LEU A 119 7.07 15.11 12.04
N GLY A 120 8.16 14.61 12.60
CA GLY A 120 8.54 14.80 14.00
C GLY A 120 7.85 13.87 14.99
N VAL A 121 7.32 12.74 14.52
CA VAL A 121 6.72 11.70 15.37
C VAL A 121 7.84 10.92 16.07
N ASP A 122 7.63 10.61 17.36
CA ASP A 122 8.59 9.86 18.16
C ASP A 122 8.83 8.43 17.63
N ARG A 123 10.04 7.91 17.84
CA ARG A 123 10.45 6.58 17.36
C ARG A 123 9.64 5.45 17.98
N GLU A 124 9.23 5.57 19.24
CA GLU A 124 8.40 4.56 19.92
C GLU A 124 7.01 4.50 19.30
N VAL A 125 6.40 5.67 19.10
CA VAL A 125 5.09 5.80 18.46
C VAL A 125 5.10 5.22 17.04
N ILE A 126 6.17 5.48 16.28
CA ILE A 126 6.34 4.89 14.94
C ILE A 126 6.44 3.36 15.02
N ARG A 127 7.18 2.83 15.99
CA ARG A 127 7.35 1.38 16.17
C ARG A 127 6.01 0.73 16.48
N GLU A 128 5.24 1.31 17.40
CA GLU A 128 3.91 0.82 17.76
C GLU A 128 2.96 0.86 16.56
N ALA A 129 2.90 1.98 15.83
CA ALA A 129 2.04 2.14 14.67
C ALA A 129 2.36 1.15 13.52
N LEU A 130 3.59 0.63 13.47
CA LEU A 130 4.06 -0.34 12.48
C LEU A 130 4.12 -1.78 13.01
N SER A 131 3.74 -2.04 14.27
CA SER A 131 3.92 -3.35 14.92
C SER A 131 3.12 -4.47 14.26
N ASP A 132 1.93 -4.17 13.75
CA ASP A 132 1.01 -5.06 13.03
C ASP A 132 1.04 -4.83 11.51
N PHE A 133 2.07 -4.15 10.99
CA PHE A 133 2.18 -3.84 9.57
C PHE A 133 2.44 -5.10 8.72
N ASP A 134 1.46 -5.52 7.92
CA ASP A 134 1.65 -6.60 6.94
C ASP A 134 2.45 -6.12 5.73
N SER A 135 3.78 -6.16 5.88
CA SER A 135 4.68 -5.75 4.82
C SER A 135 4.61 -6.63 3.58
N SER A 136 4.24 -7.90 3.72
CA SER A 136 4.17 -8.84 2.58
C SER A 136 2.97 -8.54 1.70
N ALA A 137 1.77 -8.43 2.30
CA ALA A 137 0.58 -8.06 1.53
C ALA A 137 0.71 -6.66 0.92
N ASN A 138 1.32 -5.71 1.64
CA ASN A 138 1.50 -4.36 1.10
C ASN A 138 2.55 -4.30 -0.02
N ALA A 139 3.63 -5.08 0.07
CA ALA A 139 4.62 -5.20 -1.00
C ALA A 139 4.01 -5.79 -2.28
N TYR A 140 3.18 -6.83 -2.13
CA TYR A 140 2.45 -7.43 -3.23
C TYR A 140 1.56 -6.39 -3.93
N LYS A 141 0.68 -5.71 -3.17
CA LYS A 141 -0.18 -4.63 -3.68
C LYS A 141 0.62 -3.53 -4.39
N ALA A 142 1.79 -3.17 -3.86
CA ALA A 142 2.66 -2.16 -4.47
C ALA A 142 3.20 -2.60 -5.83
N GLY A 143 3.58 -3.88 -5.95
CA GLY A 143 4.31 -4.45 -7.07
C GLY A 143 3.44 -4.94 -8.23
N SER A 144 2.25 -5.50 -7.97
CA SER A 144 1.48 -6.26 -8.96
C SER A 144 1.20 -5.49 -10.26
N LYS A 145 0.74 -4.23 -10.16
CA LYS A 145 0.45 -3.40 -11.35
C LYS A 145 1.69 -3.06 -12.18
N TYR A 146 2.85 -2.95 -11.54
CA TYR A 146 4.11 -2.69 -12.25
C TYR A 146 4.67 -3.98 -12.87
N ALA A 147 4.59 -5.08 -12.13
CA ALA A 147 5.04 -6.39 -12.56
C ALA A 147 4.33 -6.90 -13.82
N ALA A 148 3.02 -6.64 -13.95
CA ALA A 148 2.24 -6.98 -15.15
C ALA A 148 2.75 -6.32 -16.45
N LYS A 149 3.65 -5.34 -16.37
CA LYS A 149 4.25 -4.64 -17.51
C LYS A 149 5.67 -5.10 -17.82
N LEU A 150 6.22 -6.03 -17.05
CA LEU A 150 7.59 -6.51 -17.18
C LEU A 150 7.63 -7.81 -18.01
N PRO A 151 8.71 -8.06 -18.76
CA PRO A 151 8.88 -9.31 -19.48
C PRO A 151 9.14 -10.45 -18.49
N VAL A 152 8.20 -11.39 -18.37
CA VAL A 152 8.24 -12.50 -17.42
C VAL A 152 9.19 -13.61 -17.90
N GLN A 153 9.36 -13.75 -19.22
CA GLN A 153 10.29 -14.70 -19.86
C GLN A 153 11.77 -14.42 -19.57
N ASP A 154 12.12 -13.16 -19.27
CA ASP A 154 13.44 -12.77 -18.80
C ASP A 154 13.39 -12.58 -17.28
N ALA A 155 13.48 -13.70 -16.57
CA ALA A 155 13.35 -13.73 -15.12
C ALA A 155 14.43 -12.88 -14.41
N ALA A 156 15.63 -12.76 -14.99
CA ALA A 156 16.70 -11.93 -14.43
C ALA A 156 16.37 -10.43 -14.55
N LEU A 157 15.93 -9.99 -15.72
CA LEU A 157 15.50 -8.60 -15.93
C LEU A 157 14.26 -8.26 -15.10
N PHE A 158 13.30 -9.18 -15.01
CA PHE A 158 12.10 -9.05 -14.20
C PHE A 158 12.46 -8.79 -12.73
N ARG A 159 13.26 -9.69 -12.12
CA ARG A 159 13.71 -9.58 -10.73
C ARG A 159 14.41 -8.26 -10.46
N ARG A 160 15.34 -7.87 -11.34
CA ARG A 160 16.08 -6.61 -11.22
C ARG A 160 15.14 -5.40 -11.23
N ARG A 161 14.22 -5.33 -12.19
CA ARG A 161 13.31 -4.18 -12.35
C ARG A 161 12.29 -4.09 -11.22
N LEU A 162 11.62 -5.20 -10.90
CA LEU A 162 10.62 -5.24 -9.84
C LEU A 162 11.24 -5.02 -8.46
N GLY A 163 12.38 -5.67 -8.18
CA GLY A 163 13.14 -5.48 -6.95
C GLY A 163 13.57 -4.03 -6.76
N ALA A 164 14.18 -3.40 -7.77
CA ALA A 164 14.56 -1.99 -7.68
C ALA A 164 13.35 -1.07 -7.47
N PHE A 165 12.21 -1.38 -8.07
CA PHE A 165 10.97 -0.64 -7.85
C PHE A 165 10.47 -0.77 -6.41
N LEU A 166 10.37 -1.98 -5.87
CA LEU A 166 9.93 -2.23 -4.49
C LEU A 166 10.89 -1.64 -3.46
N HIS A 167 12.20 -1.68 -3.73
CA HIS A 167 13.22 -1.04 -2.90
C HIS A 167 12.97 0.48 -2.78
N ARG A 168 12.73 1.18 -3.89
CA ARG A 168 12.36 2.61 -3.88
C ARG A 168 11.02 2.89 -3.19
N ARG A 169 10.16 1.88 -3.03
CA ARG A 169 8.92 1.97 -2.26
C ARG A 169 9.12 1.73 -0.77
N GLY A 170 10.31 1.30 -0.34
CA GLY A 170 10.66 1.08 1.06
C GLY A 170 10.53 -0.37 1.54
N PHE A 171 10.37 -1.32 0.62
CA PHE A 171 10.42 -2.75 0.92
C PHE A 171 11.84 -3.25 0.80
N GLN A 172 12.27 -4.14 1.69
CA GLN A 172 13.66 -4.61 1.78
C GLN A 172 13.70 -6.07 2.26
N GLY A 173 14.89 -6.67 2.21
CA GLY A 173 15.14 -8.01 2.76
C GLY A 173 14.23 -9.10 2.17
N ASP A 174 13.86 -10.04 3.03
CA ASP A 174 13.11 -11.24 2.65
C ASP A 174 11.74 -10.90 2.05
N VAL A 175 11.03 -9.90 2.59
CA VAL A 175 9.73 -9.48 2.06
C VAL A 175 9.84 -9.06 0.60
N LEU A 176 10.88 -8.30 0.24
CA LEU A 176 11.10 -7.90 -1.15
C LEU A 176 11.38 -9.11 -2.03
N GLY A 177 12.32 -9.97 -1.62
CA GLY A 177 12.70 -11.17 -2.39
C GLY A 177 11.51 -12.10 -2.61
N HIS A 178 10.81 -12.47 -1.54
CA HIS A 178 9.63 -13.33 -1.59
C HIS A 178 8.51 -12.72 -2.43
N THR A 179 8.27 -11.41 -2.33
CA THR A 179 7.24 -10.75 -3.16
C THR A 179 7.58 -10.83 -4.64
N VAL A 180 8.85 -10.61 -5.01
CA VAL A 180 9.30 -10.69 -6.41
C VAL A 180 9.11 -12.12 -6.94
N GLU A 181 9.57 -13.13 -6.22
CA GLU A 181 9.44 -14.52 -6.64
C GLU A 181 7.98 -14.99 -6.69
N ARG A 182 7.16 -14.56 -5.73
CA ARG A 182 5.73 -14.85 -5.71
C ARG A 182 5.05 -14.31 -6.96
N ILE A 183 5.23 -13.02 -7.26
CA ILE A 183 4.59 -12.39 -8.43
C ILE A 183 5.11 -13.02 -9.74
N LEU A 184 6.41 -13.30 -9.83
CA LEU A 184 6.99 -13.97 -11.00
C LEU A 184 6.33 -15.33 -11.26
N ARG A 185 6.21 -16.16 -10.21
CA ARG A 185 5.57 -17.48 -10.29
C ARG A 185 4.11 -17.38 -10.72
N GLU A 186 3.32 -16.54 -10.06
CA GLU A 186 1.90 -16.36 -10.38
C GLU A 186 1.69 -15.94 -11.85
N LEU A 187 2.56 -15.06 -12.37
CA LEU A 187 2.51 -14.62 -13.76
C LEU A 187 2.94 -15.73 -14.73
N LEU A 188 3.95 -16.54 -14.39
CA LEU A 188 4.36 -17.69 -15.22
C LEU A 188 3.26 -18.76 -15.24
N ASP A 189 2.68 -19.11 -14.10
CA ASP A 189 1.61 -20.11 -14.01
C ASP A 189 0.39 -19.68 -14.84
N SER A 190 0.05 -18.39 -14.82
CA SER A 190 -1.03 -17.81 -15.64
C SER A 190 -0.76 -17.92 -17.15
N LEU A 191 0.50 -18.05 -17.58
CA LEU A 191 0.87 -18.24 -19.00
C LEU A 191 0.84 -19.72 -19.41
N HIS A 192 1.06 -20.66 -18.48
CA HIS A 192 1.12 -22.10 -18.75
C HIS A 192 -0.21 -22.82 -18.45
N GLY A 193 -1.13 -22.20 -17.69
CA GLY A 193 -2.44 -22.77 -17.31
C GLY A 193 -3.47 -22.89 -18.45
N GLY A 194 -3.05 -22.85 -19.72
CA GLY A 194 -3.89 -23.06 -20.90
C GLY A 194 -3.65 -24.39 -21.61
N VAL A 195 -2.87 -25.30 -21.02
CA VAL A 195 -2.72 -26.66 -21.54
C VAL A 195 -3.49 -27.60 -20.62
N ASP A 196 -4.81 -27.67 -20.84
CA ASP A 196 -5.55 -28.89 -20.50
C ASP A 196 -4.85 -30.02 -21.25
N ARG A 197 -4.08 -30.82 -20.50
CA ARG A 197 -3.61 -32.10 -20.99
C ARG A 197 -4.81 -33.02 -21.03
N ASP A 198 -5.52 -32.98 -22.15
CA ASP A 198 -6.13 -34.16 -22.73
C ASP A 198 -4.99 -35.10 -23.18
N GLU A 199 -4.19 -35.60 -22.23
CA GLU A 199 -3.36 -36.79 -22.40
C GLU A 199 -4.28 -38.01 -22.33
N GLN A 200 -5.14 -38.15 -23.34
CA GLN A 200 -5.63 -39.45 -23.75
C GLN A 200 -4.70 -39.92 -24.86
N TYR A 201 -3.52 -40.39 -24.46
CA TYR A 201 -2.77 -41.34 -25.29
C TYR A 201 -3.63 -42.59 -25.37
N ASP A 202 -4.50 -42.61 -26.36
CA ASP A 202 -5.21 -43.79 -26.78
C ASP A 202 -4.16 -44.86 -27.06
N GLN A 203 -4.24 -45.97 -26.34
CA GLN A 203 -3.49 -47.18 -26.64
C GLN A 203 -4.06 -47.70 -27.96
N ALA A 204 -3.66 -47.08 -29.07
CA ALA A 204 -3.82 -47.66 -30.38
C ALA A 204 -3.01 -48.94 -30.38
N GLU A 205 -3.75 -50.04 -30.23
CA GLU A 205 -3.28 -51.40 -30.43
C GLU A 205 -2.31 -51.45 -31.62
N GLU A 206 -1.19 -52.15 -31.45
CA GLU A 206 -0.45 -52.64 -32.61
C GLU A 206 -1.26 -53.76 -33.27
N PRO A 207 -1.60 -53.64 -34.56
CA PRO A 207 -1.63 -54.85 -35.34
C PRO A 207 -0.99 -54.63 -36.69
N HIS A 208 0.32 -54.81 -36.84
CA HIS A 208 0.82 -55.36 -38.11
C HIS A 208 2.08 -56.19 -37.90
N ARG A 209 1.81 -57.49 -37.83
CA ARG A 209 2.68 -58.62 -38.13
C ARG A 209 3.55 -58.37 -39.37
N TRP A 210 4.84 -58.15 -39.16
CA TRP A 210 5.87 -58.18 -40.20
C TRP A 210 6.31 -59.63 -40.30
N ASP A 211 5.78 -60.34 -41.30
CA ASP A 211 6.12 -61.72 -41.58
C ASP A 211 7.61 -61.82 -41.98
N ARG A 212 8.31 -62.75 -41.34
CA ARG A 212 9.73 -63.01 -41.60
C ARG A 212 9.81 -64.24 -42.48
N ARG A 213 9.92 -64.08 -43.81
CA ARG A 213 10.55 -65.09 -44.69
C ARG A 213 10.76 -64.63 -46.15
N GLN A 214 12.02 -64.80 -46.57
CA GLN A 214 12.57 -64.84 -47.95
C GLN A 214 12.72 -63.46 -48.62
N GLY A 215 13.85 -63.11 -49.24
CA GLY A 215 15.08 -63.82 -49.57
C GLY A 215 16.12 -62.80 -50.04
N ASN A 216 17.28 -63.30 -50.48
CA ASN A 216 18.38 -62.61 -51.15
C ASN A 216 17.99 -61.31 -51.86
N ASP A 217 18.79 -60.25 -51.67
CA ASP A 217 19.62 -59.78 -52.78
C ASP A 217 20.81 -58.97 -52.27
N GLU A 218 21.97 -59.41 -52.74
CA GLU A 218 23.20 -58.64 -52.81
C GLU A 218 22.94 -57.29 -53.49
N CYS A 219 23.48 -56.20 -52.94
CA CYS A 219 24.03 -55.13 -53.76
C CYS A 219 25.13 -54.43 -52.97
N ALA A 220 26.35 -54.88 -53.25
CA ALA A 220 27.55 -54.10 -53.06
C ALA A 220 27.47 -52.84 -53.94
N TYR A 221 27.79 -51.67 -53.38
CA TYR A 221 28.50 -50.67 -54.17
C TYR A 221 29.53 -49.94 -53.31
N HIS A 222 30.74 -50.00 -53.84
CA HIS A 222 31.99 -49.47 -53.35
C HIS A 222 32.14 -47.98 -53.74
N ARG A 223 32.90 -47.24 -52.89
CA ARG A 223 33.78 -46.08 -53.22
C ARG A 223 33.08 -44.80 -53.72
N SER A 224 33.53 -43.57 -53.46
CA SER A 224 34.79 -43.02 -52.92
C SER A 224 34.67 -41.50 -52.80
N GLY A 225 35.43 -40.90 -51.88
CA GLY A 225 35.96 -39.52 -51.95
C GLY A 225 34.95 -38.41 -51.61
N SER A 226 35.33 -37.27 -51.03
CA SER A 226 36.65 -36.73 -50.69
C SER A 226 36.44 -35.48 -49.84
N ASP A 227 37.38 -35.22 -48.93
CA ASP A 227 37.62 -33.91 -48.32
C ASP A 227 37.72 -32.79 -49.35
N VAL A 228 37.23 -31.59 -49.04
CA VAL A 228 37.95 -30.32 -49.25
C VAL A 228 37.46 -29.27 -48.22
N SER A 229 38.44 -28.83 -47.41
CA SER A 229 38.70 -27.54 -46.74
C SER A 229 37.60 -26.49 -46.56
#